data_AF-A0A1C5C306-F1
#
_entry.id   AF-A0A1C5C306-F1
#
_cell.length_a   1.000
_cell.length_b   1.000
_cell.length_c   1.000
_cell.angle_alpha   90.00
_cell.angle_beta   90.00
_cell.angle_gamma   90.00
#
_symmetry.space_group_name_H-M   'P 1'
#
loop_
_entity.id
_entity.type
_entity.pdbx_description
1 polymer ?
#
loop_
_entity_poly.entity_id
_entity_poly.type
_entity_poly.pdbx_seq_one_letter_code
_entity_poly.pdbx_strand_id
1 'polypeptide(L)'
;MGAALLSAGAALAPAGTAAASTATESRHKVDYVALGDSYASAPLVPTQVDTACLRSDQNYASLVARSKSATLTDVTCSGPPPPT
;
A
#
# COMPACT_ATOMS: atom_id res chain seq x y z
N MET A 1 44.70 37.08 17.03
CA MET A 1 43.61 36.83 18.00
C MET A 1 42.87 35.61 17.48
N GLY A 2 43.21 34.35 17.80
CA GLY A 2 43.36 33.74 19.12
C GLY A 2 42.10 32.91 19.38
N ALA A 3 42.19 31.58 19.15
CA ALA A 3 41.08 30.62 19.09
C ALA A 3 40.42 30.33 20.45
N ALA A 4 39.16 29.86 20.42
CA ALA A 4 38.61 29.02 21.49
C ALA A 4 37.55 28.06 20.93
N LEU A 5 37.98 26.81 20.71
CA LEU A 5 37.11 25.64 20.58
C LEU A 5 36.65 25.27 22.00
N LEU A 6 35.33 25.22 22.26
CA LEU A 6 34.79 24.61 23.47
C LEU A 6 34.05 23.33 23.10
N SER A 7 34.80 22.23 23.15
CA SER A 7 34.26 20.87 23.21
C SER A 7 33.69 20.64 24.61
N ALA A 8 32.37 20.50 24.72
CA ALA A 8 31.72 20.00 25.92
C ALA A 8 31.18 18.59 25.62
N GLY A 9 31.87 17.57 26.14
CA GLY A 9 31.46 16.19 26.03
C GLY A 9 30.23 15.91 26.88
N ALA A 10 29.16 15.44 26.26
CA ALA A 10 28.06 14.80 26.95
C ALA A 10 28.28 13.28 26.86
N ALA A 11 28.45 12.66 28.03
CA ALA A 11 28.56 11.21 28.16
C ALA A 11 27.33 10.53 27.53
N LEU A 12 27.55 9.66 26.55
CA LEU A 12 26.49 8.80 26.03
C LEU A 12 26.16 7.74 27.09
N ALA A 13 25.03 7.92 27.79
CA ALA A 13 24.43 6.86 28.57
C ALA A 13 24.06 5.69 27.64
N PRO A 14 24.33 4.42 27.98
CA PRO A 14 23.84 3.30 27.20
C PRO A 14 22.31 3.29 27.32
N ALA A 15 21.63 3.66 26.24
CA ALA A 15 20.19 3.50 26.12
C ALA A 15 19.88 2.01 26.27
N GLY A 16 19.15 1.65 27.32
CA GLY A 16 18.78 0.26 27.61
C GLY A 16 18.13 -0.40 26.40
N THR A 17 18.56 -1.60 26.09
CA THR A 17 18.01 -2.44 25.02
C THR A 17 16.54 -2.73 25.34
N ALA A 18 15.62 -1.95 24.77
CA ALA A 18 14.21 -2.26 24.81
C ALA A 18 14.02 -3.60 24.10
N ALA A 19 13.65 -4.64 24.86
CA ALA A 19 13.25 -5.91 24.29
C ALA A 19 12.02 -5.65 23.42
N ALA A 20 12.22 -5.68 22.10
CA ALA A 20 11.14 -5.59 21.15
C ALA A 20 10.29 -6.85 21.29
N SER A 21 9.14 -6.72 21.94
CA SER A 21 8.10 -7.76 21.92
C SER A 21 7.71 -7.99 20.47
N THR A 22 8.16 -9.10 19.89
CA THR A 22 7.65 -9.58 18.61
C THR A 22 6.22 -10.05 18.84
N ALA A 23 5.28 -9.10 18.84
CA ALA A 23 3.88 -9.42 18.69
C ALA A 23 3.78 -10.22 17.39
N THR A 24 3.46 -11.50 17.51
CA THR A 24 3.01 -12.28 16.36
C THR A 24 1.70 -11.65 15.97
N GLU A 25 1.75 -10.74 14.98
CA GLU A 25 0.56 -10.20 14.35
C GLU A 25 -0.16 -11.41 13.78
N SER A 26 -1.20 -11.88 14.49
CA SER A 26 -2.19 -12.76 13.89
C SER A 26 -2.65 -12.02 12.65
N ARG A 27 -2.16 -12.47 11.49
CA ARG A 27 -2.48 -11.91 10.17
C ARG A 27 -3.97 -12.18 9.95
N HIS A 28 -4.81 -11.37 10.59
CA HIS A 28 -6.22 -11.33 10.30
C HIS A 28 -6.28 -11.04 8.81
N LYS A 29 -6.82 -12.01 8.07
CA LYS A 29 -7.04 -11.83 6.64
C LYS A 29 -7.95 -10.62 6.51
N VAL A 30 -7.41 -9.55 5.94
CA VAL A 30 -8.17 -8.32 5.73
C VAL A 30 -9.07 -8.56 4.54
N ASP A 31 -10.38 -8.45 4.71
CA ASP A 31 -11.30 -8.39 3.59
C ASP A 31 -11.29 -6.97 3.02
N TYR A 32 -11.05 -6.87 1.72
CA TYR A 32 -10.89 -5.60 1.03
C TYR A 32 -11.86 -5.53 -0.15
N VAL A 33 -12.75 -4.54 -0.14
CA VAL A 33 -13.67 -4.29 -1.25
C VAL A 33 -13.23 -3.02 -1.97
N ALA A 34 -13.02 -3.10 -3.28
CA ALA A 34 -12.63 -1.96 -4.10
C ALA A 34 -13.75 -1.58 -5.07
N LEU A 35 -14.24 -0.34 -4.94
CA LEU A 35 -15.25 0.28 -5.81
C LEU A 35 -14.58 1.38 -6.64
N GLY A 36 -15.06 1.61 -7.86
CA GLY A 36 -14.61 2.76 -8.66
C GLY A 36 -14.90 2.61 -10.15
N ASP A 37 -14.58 3.67 -10.89
CA ASP A 37 -14.76 3.77 -12.33
C ASP A 37 -13.52 3.28 -13.11
N SER A 38 -13.32 3.76 -14.34
CA SER A 38 -12.18 3.43 -15.19
C SER A 38 -10.82 3.77 -14.58
N TYR A 39 -10.72 4.80 -13.72
CA TYR A 39 -9.47 5.09 -13.02
C TYR A 39 -9.10 3.99 -12.03
N ALA A 40 -10.11 3.32 -11.46
CA ALA A 40 -9.91 2.20 -10.56
C ALA A 40 -9.82 0.85 -11.30
N SER A 41 -10.55 0.66 -12.40
CA SER A 41 -10.54 -0.58 -13.18
C SER A 41 -9.26 -0.74 -14.02
N ALA A 42 -8.58 0.37 -14.32
CA ALA A 42 -7.35 0.43 -15.09
C ALA A 42 -7.44 -0.22 -16.50
N PRO A 43 -8.29 0.30 -17.40
CA PRO A 43 -8.34 -0.16 -18.79
C PRO A 43 -6.98 -0.06 -19.46
N LEU A 44 -6.70 -1.01 -20.36
CA LEU A 44 -5.45 -1.08 -21.14
C LEU A 44 -4.18 -1.34 -20.30
N VAL A 45 -4.29 -1.42 -18.98
CA VAL A 45 -3.24 -2.00 -18.13
C VAL A 45 -3.20 -3.52 -18.39
N PRO A 46 -2.01 -4.15 -18.47
CA PRO A 46 -1.74 -5.24 -19.42
C PRO A 46 -2.81 -6.35 -19.55
N THR A 47 -3.10 -7.11 -18.50
CA THR A 47 -4.05 -8.22 -18.58
C THR A 47 -5.43 -7.76 -18.12
N GLN A 48 -6.42 -7.89 -19.00
CA GLN A 48 -7.82 -7.58 -18.70
C GLN A 48 -8.54 -8.86 -18.26
N VAL A 49 -9.02 -8.88 -17.03
CA VAL A 49 -9.72 -10.04 -16.42
C VAL A 49 -11.24 -9.91 -16.47
N ASP A 50 -11.74 -8.70 -16.71
CA ASP A 50 -13.15 -8.46 -17.00
C ASP A 50 -13.23 -7.50 -18.19
N THR A 51 -13.69 -8.00 -19.33
CA THR A 51 -13.80 -7.20 -20.56
C THR A 51 -15.03 -6.30 -20.58
N ALA A 52 -16.09 -6.66 -19.84
CA ALA A 52 -17.29 -5.83 -19.76
C ALA A 52 -17.02 -4.58 -18.93
N CYS A 53 -16.26 -4.73 -17.85
CA CYS A 53 -15.85 -3.65 -16.97
C CYS A 53 -14.48 -3.03 -17.31
N LEU A 54 -13.79 -3.54 -18.34
CA LEU A 54 -12.42 -3.16 -18.70
C LEU A 54 -11.51 -3.12 -17.45
N ARG A 55 -11.54 -4.22 -16.70
CA ARG A 55 -10.81 -4.36 -15.44
C ARG A 55 -9.52 -5.14 -15.65
N SER A 56 -8.41 -4.57 -15.20
CA SER A 56 -7.10 -5.21 -15.17
C SER A 56 -6.81 -5.97 -13.88
N ASP A 57 -6.02 -7.05 -13.96
CA ASP A 57 -5.40 -7.72 -12.80
C ASP A 57 -4.23 -6.95 -12.15
N GLN A 58 -3.78 -5.87 -12.80
CA GLN A 58 -2.77 -4.94 -12.29
C GLN A 58 -3.36 -3.57 -11.98
N ASN A 59 -4.67 -3.50 -11.73
CA ASN A 59 -5.29 -2.30 -11.19
C ASN A 59 -4.81 -2.00 -9.75
N TYR A 60 -5.08 -0.79 -9.25
CA TYR A 60 -4.58 -0.37 -7.93
C TYR A 60 -5.06 -1.31 -6.81
N ALA A 61 -6.31 -1.79 -6.89
CA ALA A 61 -6.92 -2.66 -5.89
C ALA A 61 -6.17 -3.99 -5.79
N SER A 62 -5.83 -4.59 -6.93
CA SER A 62 -5.06 -5.83 -7.01
C SER A 62 -3.65 -5.66 -6.43
N LEU A 63 -3.01 -4.51 -6.67
CA LEU A 63 -1.69 -4.20 -6.10
C LEU A 63 -1.75 -4.03 -4.58
N VAL A 64 -2.73 -3.26 -4.09
CA VAL A 64 -2.95 -3.05 -2.65
C VAL A 64 -3.26 -4.37 -1.95
N ALA A 65 -4.17 -5.19 -2.51
CA ALA A 65 -4.54 -6.48 -1.94
C ALA A 65 -3.34 -7.41 -1.78
N ARG A 66 -2.47 -7.48 -2.81
CA ARG A 66 -1.21 -8.24 -2.76
C ARG A 66 -0.28 -7.71 -1.66
N SER A 67 -0.08 -6.39 -1.59
CA SER A 67 0.80 -5.77 -0.58
C SER A 67 0.32 -6.01 0.86
N LYS A 68 -0.99 -6.13 1.07
CA LYS A 68 -1.62 -6.31 2.38
C LYS A 68 -1.99 -7.76 2.69
N SER A 69 -1.73 -8.69 1.77
CA SER A 69 -2.22 -10.08 1.88
C SER A 69 -3.74 -10.16 2.13
N ALA A 70 -4.49 -9.24 1.54
CA ALA A 70 -5.93 -9.09 1.73
C ALA A 70 -6.73 -10.01 0.80
N THR A 71 -7.92 -10.41 1.23
CA THR A 71 -8.93 -11.05 0.37
C THR A 71 -9.68 -9.95 -0.39
N LEU A 72 -9.43 -9.84 -1.70
CA LEU A 72 -10.01 -8.77 -2.52
C LEU A 72 -11.36 -9.19 -3.12
N THR A 73 -12.37 -8.35 -2.91
CA THR A 73 -13.58 -8.27 -3.74
C THR A 73 -13.48 -7.02 -4.60
N ASP A 74 -13.13 -7.21 -5.86
CA ASP A 74 -13.04 -6.11 -6.81
C ASP A 74 -14.38 -5.93 -7.52
N VAL A 75 -14.93 -4.72 -7.47
CA VAL A 75 -16.16 -4.28 -8.17
C VAL A 75 -15.92 -2.97 -8.94
N THR A 76 -14.66 -2.74 -9.34
CA THR A 76 -14.29 -1.62 -10.21
C THR A 76 -14.77 -1.86 -11.64
N CYS A 77 -15.27 -0.83 -12.30
CA CYS A 77 -15.84 -0.95 -13.64
C CYS A 77 -15.71 0.35 -14.44
N SER A 78 -15.22 0.25 -15.67
CA SER A 78 -15.33 1.36 -16.62
C SER A 78 -16.78 1.66 -16.95
N GLY A 79 -17.11 2.94 -17.03
CA GLY A 79 -18.44 3.36 -17.45
C GLY A 79 -18.79 2.78 -18.83
N PRO A 80 -20.08 2.52 -19.09
CA PRO A 80 -20.50 2.05 -20.41
C PRO A 80 -20.11 3.08 -21.48
N PRO A 81 -19.83 2.64 -22.72
CA PRO A 81 -19.58 3.56 -23.83
C PRO A 81 -20.80 4.50 -24.04
N PRO A 82 -20.59 5.71 -24.60
CA PRO A 82 -21.68 6.64 -24.89
C PRO A 82 -22.71 6.01 -25.84
N PRO A 83 -24.01 6.38 -25.72
CA PRO A 83 -25.04 5.86 -26.62
C PRO A 83 -24.78 6.32 -28.05
N THR A 84 -24.97 5.41 -29.01
CA THR A 84 -24.94 5.66 -30.46
C THR A 84 -26.20 6.32 -30.96
#